data_AF-A0A7C7EXD0-F1
#
_entry.id   AF-A0A7C7EXD0-F1
#
_cell.length_a   1.000
_cell.length_b   1.000
_cell.length_c   1.000
_cell.angle_alpha   90.00
_cell.angle_beta   90.00
_cell.angle_gamma   90.00
#
_symmetry.space_group_name_H-M   'P 1'
#
loop_
_entity.id
_entity.type
_entity.pdbx_description
1 polymer ?
#
loop_
_entity_poly.entity_id
_entity_poly.type
_entity_poly.pdbx_seq_one_letter_code
_entity_poly.pdbx_strand_id
1 'polypeptide(L)'
;MKQESNFKSHLYCFITILAWSTLEVSGKLLSPDVTPYAITAWRFLIGGLLLLPFALKPSAEHEKPGLKGILHLGFLGFFNVCLSMLILQLSVYYGKASVSAIILSINPLFVAIFAGLILKEKLDKTDIIALIVGILGILVLVLGEVEMDDSKYRNLPLGVLLAIVAALTFGLYTVLTKSAVQKYGNIRANAVSFLLGSASLFAYNFISGKDSLISFSLSNFAVTVYMGLFITGIAYLLYFEGMKNIGASKASMYFFLKPMFATFLAWLLLGESLQGIQVVAVMLIVLAMLIPRFSTFRLKSKKSLD
;
A
#
# COMPACT_ATOMS: atom_id res chain seq x y z
N MET A 1 -11.09 -17.09 20.80
CA MET A 1 -10.39 -17.56 19.58
C MET A 1 -10.83 -16.86 18.27
N LYS A 2 -11.99 -17.14 17.64
CA LYS A 2 -12.33 -16.54 16.31
C LYS A 2 -12.53 -15.02 16.34
N GLN A 3 -13.08 -14.48 17.43
CA GLN A 3 -13.31 -13.04 17.62
C GLN A 3 -12.03 -12.25 17.95
N GLU A 4 -11.12 -12.83 18.74
CA GLU A 4 -9.80 -12.25 19.02
C GLU A 4 -8.89 -12.22 17.78
N SER A 5 -8.95 -13.27 16.95
CA SER A 5 -8.22 -13.33 15.68
C SER A 5 -8.61 -12.19 14.74
N ASN A 6 -9.92 -11.89 14.65
CA ASN A 6 -10.41 -10.78 13.83
C ASN A 6 -9.98 -9.40 14.37
N PHE A 7 -9.94 -9.20 15.68
CA PHE A 7 -9.47 -7.93 16.26
C PHE A 7 -7.99 -7.69 15.94
N LYS A 8 -7.14 -8.70 16.12
CA LYS A 8 -5.70 -8.61 15.80
C LYS A 8 -5.49 -8.29 14.31
N SER A 9 -6.22 -8.94 13.42
CA SER A 9 -6.12 -8.66 11.99
C SER A 9 -6.52 -7.24 11.61
N HIS A 10 -7.56 -6.69 12.23
CA HIS A 10 -7.92 -5.29 12.05
C HIS A 10 -6.86 -4.33 12.60
N LEU A 11 -6.28 -4.65 13.76
CA LEU A 11 -5.19 -3.86 14.33
C LEU A 11 -3.95 -3.86 13.43
N TYR A 12 -3.61 -5.01 12.84
CA TYR A 12 -2.51 -5.11 11.88
C TYR A 12 -2.74 -4.23 10.65
N CYS A 13 -3.93 -4.29 10.03
CA CYS A 13 -4.26 -3.41 8.91
C CYS A 13 -4.23 -1.93 9.29
N PHE A 14 -4.67 -1.57 10.50
CA PHE A 14 -4.60 -0.19 10.98
C PHE A 14 -3.15 0.30 11.14
N ILE A 15 -2.30 -0.47 11.81
CA ILE A 15 -0.87 -0.14 11.99
C ILE A 15 -0.15 -0.06 10.64
N THR A 16 -0.46 -0.98 9.71
CA THR A 16 0.04 -0.91 8.33
C THR A 16 -0.26 0.44 7.72
N ILE A 17 -1.50 0.93 7.81
CA ILE A 17 -1.86 2.19 7.14
C ILE A 17 -1.19 3.39 7.79
N LEU A 18 -0.95 3.38 9.11
CA LEU A 18 -0.12 4.42 9.73
C LEU A 18 1.28 4.45 9.11
N ALA A 19 1.94 3.30 8.99
CA ALA A 19 3.27 3.20 8.37
C ALA A 19 3.24 3.58 6.88
N TRP A 20 2.29 3.05 6.10
CA TRP A 20 2.16 3.34 4.67
C TRP A 20 1.77 4.79 4.38
N SER A 21 1.12 5.49 5.31
CA SER A 21 0.83 6.92 5.16
C SER A 21 2.06 7.80 5.26
N THR A 22 3.18 7.27 5.77
CA THR A 22 4.47 7.98 5.79
C THR A 22 5.28 7.83 4.50
N LEU A 23 4.85 6.98 3.56
CA LEU A 23 5.63 6.59 2.38
C LEU A 23 5.97 7.78 1.46
N GLU A 24 4.93 8.49 1.01
CA GLU A 24 5.08 9.59 0.05
C GLU A 24 5.86 10.76 0.68
N VAL A 25 5.61 11.02 1.97
CA VAL A 25 6.31 12.04 2.75
C VAL A 25 7.79 11.69 2.92
N SER A 26 8.10 10.46 3.31
CA SER A 26 9.49 9.97 3.45
C SER A 26 10.25 10.07 2.14
N GLY A 27 9.58 9.76 1.02
CA GLY A 27 10.17 9.90 -0.31
C GLY A 27 10.58 11.32 -0.68
N LYS A 28 9.87 12.35 -0.18
CA LYS A 28 10.20 13.77 -0.39
C LYS A 28 11.31 14.29 0.53
N LEU A 29 11.63 13.57 1.61
CA LEU A 29 12.75 13.91 2.51
C LEU A 29 14.12 13.48 1.97
N LEU A 30 14.13 12.62 0.95
CA LEU A 30 15.35 12.22 0.26
C LEU A 30 15.91 13.35 -0.58
N SER A 31 17.24 13.38 -0.72
CA SER A 31 17.89 14.36 -1.58
C SER A 31 17.47 14.23 -3.06
N PRO A 32 17.48 15.32 -3.85
CA PRO A 32 16.97 15.32 -5.23
C PRO A 32 17.65 14.33 -6.20
N ASP A 33 18.87 13.89 -5.87
CA ASP A 33 19.67 12.90 -6.59
C ASP A 33 19.22 11.45 -6.35
N VAL A 34 18.46 11.18 -5.28
CA VAL A 34 17.94 9.84 -5.01
C VAL A 34 16.74 9.57 -5.92
N THR A 35 16.97 8.77 -6.96
CA THR A 35 15.93 8.49 -7.95
C THR A 35 14.82 7.59 -7.40
N PRO A 36 13.58 7.69 -7.95
CA PRO A 36 12.50 6.75 -7.66
C PRO A 36 12.87 5.28 -7.87
N TYR A 37 13.74 5.03 -8.85
CA TYR A 37 14.25 3.71 -9.21
C TYR A 37 15.17 3.16 -8.12
N ALA A 38 16.12 3.98 -7.64
CA ALA A 38 17.05 3.61 -6.58
C ALA A 38 16.31 3.33 -5.27
N ILE A 39 15.51 4.29 -4.77
CA ILE A 39 14.84 4.13 -3.48
C ILE A 39 13.89 2.93 -3.46
N THR A 40 13.18 2.68 -4.56
CA THR A 40 12.28 1.52 -4.67
C THR A 40 13.07 0.22 -4.64
N ALA A 41 14.16 0.10 -5.40
CA ALA A 41 14.99 -1.11 -5.40
C ALA A 41 15.57 -1.39 -3.99
N TRP A 42 16.15 -0.38 -3.35
CA TRP A 42 16.78 -0.51 -2.04
C TRP A 42 15.80 -0.81 -0.91
N ARG A 43 14.65 -0.12 -0.83
CA ARG A 43 13.70 -0.40 0.26
C ARG A 43 13.12 -1.81 0.19
N PHE A 44 12.91 -2.33 -1.02
CA PHE A 44 12.49 -3.73 -1.20
C PHE A 44 13.61 -4.73 -0.95
N LEU A 45 14.86 -4.39 -1.27
CA LEU A 45 16.01 -5.22 -0.87
C LEU A 45 16.09 -5.33 0.65
N ILE A 46 16.08 -4.19 1.35
CA ILE A 46 16.16 -4.12 2.81
C ILE A 46 14.99 -4.87 3.46
N GLY A 47 13.76 -4.62 2.99
CA GLY A 47 12.58 -5.34 3.48
C GLY A 47 12.68 -6.85 3.23
N GLY A 48 13.13 -7.27 2.05
CA GLY A 48 13.36 -8.68 1.73
C GLY A 48 14.42 -9.33 2.63
N LEU A 49 15.55 -8.65 2.86
CA LEU A 49 16.64 -9.11 3.73
C LEU A 49 16.22 -9.17 5.19
N LEU A 50 15.41 -8.22 5.68
CA LEU A 50 14.84 -8.26 7.02
C LEU A 50 14.02 -9.55 7.24
N LEU A 51 13.25 -9.95 6.23
CA LEU A 51 12.34 -11.10 6.31
C LEU A 51 13.03 -12.44 6.03
N LEU A 52 14.15 -12.43 5.31
CA LEU A 52 14.83 -13.63 4.84
C LEU A 52 15.22 -14.62 5.96
N PRO A 53 15.82 -14.21 7.10
CA PRO A 53 16.16 -15.14 8.17
C PRO A 53 14.94 -15.90 8.73
N PHE A 54 13.79 -15.25 8.75
CA PHE A 54 12.53 -15.84 9.21
C PHE A 54 11.88 -16.71 8.13
N ALA A 55 12.05 -16.37 6.85
CA ALA A 55 11.53 -17.13 5.71
C ALA A 55 12.21 -18.49 5.52
N LEU A 56 13.49 -18.60 5.91
CA LEU A 56 14.28 -19.82 5.84
C LEU A 56 13.93 -20.84 6.93
N LYS A 57 13.23 -20.41 7.99
CA LYS A 57 12.80 -21.33 9.05
C LYS A 57 11.84 -22.39 8.48
N PRO A 58 12.01 -23.68 8.82
CA PRO A 58 11.07 -24.72 8.46
C PRO A 58 9.68 -24.40 9.01
N SER A 59 8.65 -24.69 8.22
CA SER A 59 7.25 -24.52 8.62
C SER A 59 6.52 -25.81 8.28
N ALA A 60 5.88 -26.45 9.27
CA ALA A 60 5.04 -27.61 9.05
C ALA A 60 3.72 -27.24 8.34
N GLU A 61 3.26 -25.99 8.51
CA GLU A 61 1.98 -25.51 7.97
C GLU A 61 2.02 -25.03 6.52
N HIS A 62 3.21 -24.75 5.96
CA HIS A 62 3.33 -24.03 4.69
C HIS A 62 4.33 -24.71 3.76
N GLU A 63 3.96 -24.87 2.50
CA GLU A 63 4.79 -25.53 1.50
C GLU A 63 6.11 -24.77 1.27
N LYS A 64 7.20 -25.50 1.06
CA LYS A 64 8.44 -24.92 0.54
C LYS A 64 8.27 -24.71 -0.98
N PRO A 65 8.50 -23.50 -1.51
CA PRO A 65 8.36 -23.26 -2.94
C PRO A 65 9.47 -24.00 -3.70
N GLY A 66 9.08 -24.94 -4.57
CA GLY A 66 9.97 -25.44 -5.62
C GLY A 66 10.21 -24.39 -6.72
N LEU A 67 10.88 -24.75 -7.81
CA LEU A 67 11.20 -23.80 -8.89
C LEU A 67 9.97 -23.03 -9.42
N LYS A 68 8.86 -23.72 -9.68
CA LYS A 68 7.60 -23.08 -10.11
C LYS A 68 7.05 -22.10 -9.06
N GLY A 69 7.21 -22.43 -7.78
CA GLY A 69 6.80 -21.55 -6.68
C GLY A 69 7.67 -20.31 -6.59
N ILE A 70 8.99 -20.46 -6.74
CA ILE A 70 9.95 -19.35 -6.78
C ILE A 70 9.67 -18.44 -7.99
N LEU A 71 9.40 -19.00 -9.17
CA LEU A 71 9.03 -18.22 -10.36
C LEU A 71 7.73 -17.45 -10.15
N HIS A 72 6.72 -18.08 -9.53
CA HIS A 72 5.47 -17.39 -9.18
C HIS A 72 5.70 -16.25 -8.19
N LEU A 73 6.48 -16.48 -7.12
CA LEU A 73 6.83 -15.44 -6.15
C LEU A 73 7.68 -14.34 -6.80
N GLY A 74 8.56 -14.68 -7.74
CA GLY A 74 9.34 -13.74 -8.53
C GLY A 74 8.45 -12.88 -9.41
N PHE A 75 7.44 -13.46 -10.07
CA PHE A 75 6.44 -12.71 -10.82
C PHE A 75 5.67 -11.73 -9.92
N LEU A 76 5.19 -12.18 -8.76
CA LEU A 76 4.53 -11.29 -7.79
C LEU A 76 5.46 -10.17 -7.30
N GLY A 77 6.74 -10.50 -7.11
CA GLY A 77 7.80 -9.57 -6.76
C GLY A 77 8.01 -8.49 -7.81
N PHE A 78 8.26 -8.90 -9.06
CA PHE A 78 8.37 -8.00 -10.20
C PHE A 78 7.13 -7.13 -10.33
N PHE A 79 5.94 -7.73 -10.23
CA PHE A 79 4.68 -7.01 -10.38
C PHE A 79 4.51 -5.94 -9.28
N ASN A 80 4.75 -6.27 -8.02
CA ASN A 80 4.69 -5.29 -6.93
C ASN A 80 5.76 -4.21 -7.05
N VAL A 81 7.03 -4.61 -7.17
CA VAL A 81 8.17 -3.68 -7.08
C VAL A 81 8.23 -2.79 -8.32
N CYS A 82 8.15 -3.38 -9.52
CA CYS A 82 8.34 -2.66 -10.78
C CYS A 82 7.05 -2.03 -11.32
N LEU A 83 5.88 -2.66 -11.14
CA LEU A 83 4.63 -2.20 -11.75
C LEU A 83 3.66 -1.54 -10.78
N SER A 84 3.87 -1.64 -9.47
CA SER A 84 3.06 -0.92 -8.48
C SER A 84 3.87 0.15 -7.77
N MET A 85 4.92 -0.25 -7.08
CA MET A 85 5.61 0.60 -6.12
C MET A 85 6.56 1.60 -6.79
N LEU A 86 7.21 1.20 -7.88
CA LEU A 86 7.98 2.14 -8.70
C LEU A 86 7.06 3.17 -9.35
N ILE A 87 5.92 2.75 -9.89
CA ILE A 87 4.94 3.66 -10.51
C ILE A 87 4.40 4.66 -9.47
N LEU A 88 4.12 4.21 -8.24
CA LEU A 88 3.75 5.09 -7.15
C LEU A 88 4.86 6.09 -6.81
N GLN A 89 6.12 5.64 -6.75
CA GLN A 89 7.24 6.53 -6.46
C GLN A 89 7.45 7.57 -7.58
N LEU A 90 7.23 7.17 -8.84
CA LEU A 90 7.24 8.09 -9.98
C LEU A 90 6.09 9.09 -9.89
N SER A 91 4.91 8.68 -9.44
CA SER A 91 3.78 9.60 -9.19
C SER A 91 4.18 10.73 -8.24
N VAL A 92 4.82 10.39 -7.11
CA VAL A 92 5.31 11.36 -6.11
C VAL A 92 6.43 12.25 -6.67
N TYR A 93 7.27 11.69 -7.55
CA TYR A 93 8.35 12.41 -8.18
C TYR A 93 7.86 13.47 -9.18
N TYR A 94 6.87 13.10 -10.02
CA TYR A 94 6.30 14.01 -11.01
C TYR A 94 5.28 15.00 -10.42
N GLY A 95 4.56 14.59 -9.37
CA GLY A 95 3.51 15.37 -8.73
C GLY A 95 3.73 15.66 -7.24
N LYS A 96 2.61 15.78 -6.54
CA LYS A 96 2.52 16.13 -5.12
C LYS A 96 2.31 14.88 -4.25
N ALA A 97 2.97 14.83 -3.09
CA ALA A 97 2.92 13.66 -2.20
C ALA A 97 1.51 13.41 -1.66
N SER A 98 0.79 14.47 -1.24
CA SER A 98 -0.60 14.37 -0.81
C SER A 98 -1.47 13.74 -1.92
N VAL A 99 -1.42 14.29 -3.15
CA VAL A 99 -2.27 13.87 -4.28
C VAL A 99 -2.03 12.40 -4.63
N SER A 100 -0.78 11.95 -4.70
CA SER A 100 -0.46 10.54 -4.91
C SER A 100 -1.05 9.64 -3.82
N ALA A 101 -0.95 10.04 -2.55
CA ALA A 101 -1.51 9.30 -1.42
C ALA A 101 -3.05 9.26 -1.44
N ILE A 102 -3.69 10.37 -1.77
CA ILE A 102 -5.14 10.53 -1.94
C ILE A 102 -5.63 9.57 -3.02
N ILE A 103 -5.03 9.62 -4.20
CA ILE A 103 -5.43 8.78 -5.34
C ILE A 103 -5.17 7.31 -5.01
N LEU A 104 -4.04 6.96 -4.38
CA LEU A 104 -3.76 5.57 -3.98
C LEU A 104 -4.86 5.00 -3.08
N SER A 105 -5.59 5.85 -2.37
CA SER A 105 -6.67 5.44 -1.47
C SER A 105 -7.93 4.95 -2.20
N ILE A 106 -7.98 5.04 -3.55
CA ILE A 106 -8.98 4.33 -4.36
C ILE A 106 -8.66 2.84 -4.51
N ASN A 107 -7.50 2.37 -4.04
CA ASN A 107 -7.11 0.96 -4.07
C ASN A 107 -8.21 -0.04 -3.65
N PRO A 108 -9.06 0.24 -2.63
CA PRO A 108 -10.15 -0.67 -2.27
C PRO A 108 -11.10 -0.99 -3.41
N LEU A 109 -11.32 -0.06 -4.35
CA LEU A 109 -12.14 -0.27 -5.55
C LEU A 109 -11.56 -1.37 -6.43
N PHE A 110 -10.27 -1.26 -6.74
CA PHE A 110 -9.60 -2.24 -7.58
C PHE A 110 -9.45 -3.59 -6.87
N VAL A 111 -9.13 -3.59 -5.58
CA VAL A 111 -9.10 -4.83 -4.79
C VAL A 111 -10.47 -5.51 -4.78
N ALA A 112 -11.57 -4.78 -4.57
CA ALA A 112 -12.91 -5.33 -4.61
C ALA A 112 -13.24 -5.99 -5.96
N ILE A 113 -12.92 -5.32 -7.08
CA ILE A 113 -13.12 -5.84 -8.42
C ILE A 113 -12.31 -7.13 -8.63
N PHE A 114 -10.99 -7.09 -8.37
CA PHE A 114 -10.13 -8.25 -8.58
C PHE A 114 -10.44 -9.39 -7.60
N ALA A 115 -10.79 -9.11 -6.35
CA ALA A 115 -11.16 -10.12 -5.37
C ALA A 115 -12.48 -10.80 -5.75
N GLY A 116 -13.45 -10.06 -6.30
CA GLY A 116 -14.68 -10.63 -6.86
C GLY A 116 -14.41 -11.53 -8.07
N LEU A 117 -13.53 -11.11 -8.99
CA LEU A 117 -13.23 -11.86 -10.21
C LEU A 117 -12.33 -13.09 -9.96
N ILE A 118 -11.28 -12.95 -9.16
CA ILE A 118 -10.22 -13.96 -8.98
C ILE A 118 -10.50 -14.85 -7.77
N LEU A 119 -10.86 -14.24 -6.63
CA LEU A 119 -11.07 -14.95 -5.37
C LEU A 119 -12.54 -15.31 -5.13
N LYS A 120 -13.46 -14.82 -5.99
CA LYS A 120 -14.91 -14.97 -5.84
C LYS A 120 -15.41 -14.45 -4.49
N GLU A 121 -14.74 -13.43 -3.93
CA GLU A 121 -15.20 -12.73 -2.74
C GLU A 121 -16.53 -12.02 -3.06
N LYS A 122 -17.52 -12.17 -2.18
CA LYS A 122 -18.78 -11.42 -2.26
C LYS A 122 -18.69 -10.23 -1.31
N LEU A 123 -18.94 -9.04 -1.82
CA LEU A 123 -19.16 -7.86 -0.99
C LEU A 123 -20.59 -7.84 -0.49
N ASP A 124 -20.77 -7.46 0.76
CA ASP A 124 -22.10 -7.15 1.26
C ASP A 124 -22.56 -5.75 0.80
N LYS A 125 -23.85 -5.46 0.94
CA LYS A 125 -24.40 -4.15 0.54
C LYS A 125 -23.72 -2.99 1.28
N THR A 126 -23.28 -3.21 2.51
CA THR A 126 -22.66 -2.16 3.33
C THR A 126 -21.22 -1.89 2.92
N ASP A 127 -20.49 -2.90 2.48
CA ASP A 127 -19.17 -2.80 1.86
C ASP A 127 -19.24 -2.01 0.55
N ILE A 128 -20.28 -2.22 -0.28
CA ILE A 128 -20.49 -1.48 -1.53
C ILE A 128 -20.79 0.00 -1.23
N ILE A 129 -21.67 0.28 -0.25
CA ILE A 129 -21.97 1.66 0.14
C ILE A 129 -20.71 2.36 0.67
N ALA A 130 -19.95 1.69 1.54
CA ALA A 130 -18.68 2.20 2.06
C ALA A 130 -17.69 2.52 0.94
N LEU A 131 -17.60 1.65 -0.07
CA LEU A 131 -16.76 1.87 -1.24
C LEU A 131 -17.18 3.11 -2.03
N ILE A 132 -18.48 3.26 -2.31
CA ILE A 132 -19.01 4.42 -3.05
C ILE A 132 -18.76 5.71 -2.28
N VAL A 133 -19.09 5.76 -0.98
CA VAL A 133 -18.87 6.95 -0.14
C VAL A 133 -17.38 7.30 -0.05
N GLY A 134 -16.50 6.29 0.07
CA GLY A 134 -15.05 6.49 0.10
C GLY A 134 -14.52 7.08 -1.23
N ILE A 135 -15.00 6.58 -2.37
CA ILE A 135 -14.66 7.13 -3.70
C ILE A 135 -15.14 8.56 -3.85
N LEU A 136 -16.38 8.87 -3.43
CA LEU A 136 -16.90 10.24 -3.46
C LEU A 136 -16.08 11.18 -2.58
N GLY A 137 -15.69 10.76 -1.37
CA GLY A 137 -14.80 11.51 -0.50
C GLY A 137 -13.45 11.80 -1.16
N ILE A 138 -12.87 10.82 -1.87
CA ILE A 138 -11.62 11.01 -2.63
C ILE A 138 -11.82 11.99 -3.80
N LEU A 139 -12.93 11.91 -4.54
CA LEU A 139 -13.23 12.83 -5.64
C LEU A 139 -13.33 14.27 -5.13
N VAL A 140 -14.03 14.50 -4.02
CA VAL A 140 -14.09 15.82 -3.38
C VAL A 140 -12.71 16.30 -2.97
N LEU A 141 -11.86 15.41 -2.45
CA LEU A 141 -10.49 15.73 -2.05
C LEU A 141 -9.63 16.17 -3.24
N VAL A 142 -9.70 15.43 -4.35
CA VAL A 142 -8.96 15.74 -5.58
C VAL A 142 -9.46 17.04 -6.23
N LEU A 143 -10.77 17.24 -6.31
CA LEU A 143 -11.37 18.47 -6.85
C LEU A 143 -11.11 19.69 -5.96
N GLY A 144 -10.88 19.46 -4.67
CA GLY A 144 -10.56 20.48 -3.69
C GLY A 144 -9.10 20.93 -3.69
N GLU A 145 -8.21 20.32 -4.47
CA GLU A 145 -6.85 20.84 -4.65
C GLU A 145 -6.89 22.08 -5.56
N VAL A 146 -7.06 23.27 -4.96
CA VAL A 146 -7.10 24.57 -5.67
C VAL A 146 -5.73 24.97 -6.24
N GLU A 147 -4.64 24.37 -5.75
CA GLU A 147 -3.26 24.64 -6.18
C GLU A 147 -2.72 23.57 -7.15
N MET A 148 -3.45 23.26 -8.22
CA MET A 148 -2.85 22.61 -9.40
C MET A 148 -2.07 23.63 -10.26
N ASP A 149 -1.28 24.49 -9.61
CA ASP A 149 -0.30 25.30 -10.33
C ASP A 149 0.83 24.36 -10.76
N ASP A 150 0.79 23.94 -12.03
CA ASP A 150 1.74 23.01 -12.63
C ASP A 150 3.18 23.53 -12.53
N SER A 151 3.39 24.85 -12.34
CA SER A 151 4.71 25.49 -12.27
C SER A 151 5.58 25.03 -11.10
N LYS A 152 5.00 24.52 -10.00
CA LYS A 152 5.75 24.01 -8.83
C LYS A 152 6.13 22.53 -8.94
N TYR A 153 5.53 21.78 -9.87
CA TYR A 153 5.73 20.34 -9.99
C TYR A 153 6.36 20.00 -11.34
N ARG A 154 6.91 18.78 -11.46
CA ARG A 154 7.59 18.40 -12.71
C ARG A 154 6.58 18.12 -13.83
N ASN A 155 5.49 17.45 -13.51
CA ASN A 155 4.36 17.16 -14.38
C ASN A 155 3.21 16.61 -13.55
N LEU A 156 2.31 17.48 -13.09
CA LEU A 156 1.24 17.07 -12.19
C LEU A 156 0.24 16.08 -12.84
N PRO A 157 -0.22 16.27 -14.10
CA PRO A 157 -1.12 15.32 -14.76
C PRO A 157 -0.54 13.91 -14.89
N LEU A 158 0.76 13.79 -15.22
CA LEU A 158 1.44 12.50 -15.27
C LEU A 158 1.51 11.87 -13.88
N GLY A 159 1.81 12.66 -12.84
CA GLY A 159 1.79 12.20 -11.45
C GLY A 159 0.44 11.59 -11.06
N VAL A 160 -0.67 12.26 -11.39
CA VAL A 160 -2.04 11.77 -11.15
C VAL A 160 -2.29 10.44 -11.87
N LEU A 161 -1.98 10.36 -13.17
CA LEU A 161 -2.16 9.14 -13.96
C LEU A 161 -1.38 7.96 -13.36
N LEU A 162 -0.11 8.20 -13.00
CA LEU A 162 0.74 7.17 -12.38
C LEU A 162 0.17 6.70 -11.03
N ALA A 163 -0.40 7.58 -10.20
CA ALA A 163 -1.03 7.16 -8.95
C ALA A 163 -2.24 6.23 -9.18
N ILE A 164 -3.07 6.51 -10.20
CA ILE A 164 -4.21 5.65 -10.57
C ILE A 164 -3.70 4.28 -11.01
N VAL A 165 -2.69 4.24 -11.89
CA VAL A 165 -2.09 3.00 -12.36
C VAL A 165 -1.47 2.22 -11.19
N ALA A 166 -0.79 2.90 -10.27
CA ALA A 166 -0.25 2.27 -9.06
C ALA A 166 -1.35 1.69 -8.16
N ALA A 167 -2.47 2.39 -7.98
CA ALA A 167 -3.61 1.89 -7.21
C ALA A 167 -4.23 0.63 -7.84
N LEU A 168 -4.37 0.63 -9.17
CA LEU A 168 -4.85 -0.51 -9.96
C LEU A 168 -3.93 -1.72 -9.80
N THR A 169 -2.64 -1.55 -10.11
CA THR A 169 -1.69 -2.66 -10.07
C THR A 169 -1.47 -3.14 -8.64
N PHE A 170 -1.40 -2.26 -7.65
CA PHE A 170 -1.28 -2.68 -6.25
C PHE A 170 -2.52 -3.45 -5.77
N GLY A 171 -3.71 -3.10 -6.29
CA GLY A 171 -4.94 -3.82 -6.02
C GLY A 171 -4.90 -5.24 -6.58
N LEU A 172 -4.44 -5.40 -7.82
CA LEU A 172 -4.25 -6.72 -8.43
C LEU A 172 -3.20 -7.54 -7.68
N TYR A 173 -2.05 -6.93 -7.36
CA TYR A 173 -0.98 -7.56 -6.57
C TYR A 173 -1.50 -8.09 -5.23
N THR A 174 -2.29 -7.29 -4.51
CA THR A 174 -2.87 -7.66 -3.22
C THR A 174 -3.70 -8.95 -3.33
N VAL A 175 -4.53 -9.02 -4.37
CA VAL A 175 -5.42 -10.17 -4.62
C VAL A 175 -4.63 -11.41 -5.03
N LEU A 176 -3.67 -11.28 -5.95
CA LEU A 176 -2.84 -12.40 -6.40
C LEU A 176 -1.98 -12.97 -5.26
N THR A 177 -1.44 -12.10 -4.42
CA THR A 177 -0.56 -12.46 -3.30
C THR A 177 -1.27 -13.23 -2.21
N LYS A 178 -2.60 -13.05 -2.05
CA LYS A 178 -3.39 -13.82 -1.07
C LYS A 178 -3.16 -15.33 -1.20
N SER A 179 -3.19 -15.84 -2.43
CA SER A 179 -3.01 -17.27 -2.70
C SER A 179 -1.59 -17.75 -2.35
N ALA A 180 -0.58 -16.94 -2.65
CA ALA A 180 0.81 -17.23 -2.34
C ALA A 180 1.10 -17.19 -0.83
N VAL A 181 0.51 -16.24 -0.11
CA VAL A 181 0.59 -16.14 1.36
C VAL A 181 -0.05 -17.35 2.04
N GLN A 182 -1.21 -17.81 1.55
CA GLN A 182 -1.86 -19.01 2.07
C GLN A 182 -1.03 -20.28 1.80
N LYS A 183 -0.42 -20.39 0.62
CA LYS A 183 0.33 -21.59 0.21
C LYS A 183 1.73 -21.67 0.82
N TYR A 184 2.51 -20.60 0.72
CA TYR A 184 3.93 -20.58 1.09
C TYR A 184 4.22 -19.92 2.44
N GLY A 185 3.21 -19.30 3.05
CA GLY A 185 3.33 -18.53 4.29
C GLY A 185 3.65 -17.06 4.03
N ASN A 186 3.12 -16.19 4.88
CA ASN A 186 3.20 -14.73 4.74
C ASN A 186 4.65 -14.21 4.65
N ILE A 187 5.48 -14.63 5.61
CA ILE A 187 6.89 -14.20 5.69
C ILE A 187 7.68 -14.64 4.46
N ARG A 188 7.54 -15.90 4.06
CA ARG A 188 8.29 -16.46 2.93
C ARG A 188 7.84 -15.87 1.59
N ALA A 189 6.53 -15.73 1.38
CA ALA A 189 5.99 -15.13 0.18
C ALA A 189 6.52 -13.70 -0.02
N ASN A 190 6.43 -12.86 1.03
CA ASN A 190 6.93 -11.48 0.96
C ASN A 190 8.47 -11.42 0.82
N ALA A 191 9.23 -12.20 1.58
CA ALA A 191 10.70 -12.18 1.51
C ALA A 191 11.21 -12.50 0.09
N VAL A 192 10.75 -13.61 -0.49
CA VAL A 192 11.19 -14.05 -1.81
C VAL A 192 10.71 -13.08 -2.89
N SER A 193 9.45 -12.64 -2.83
CA SER A 193 8.93 -11.67 -3.79
C SER A 193 9.67 -10.34 -3.73
N PHE A 194 9.99 -9.82 -2.55
CA PHE A 194 10.71 -8.55 -2.42
C PHE A 194 12.14 -8.64 -2.94
N LEU A 195 12.86 -9.72 -2.62
CA LEU A 195 14.23 -9.92 -3.09
C LEU A 195 14.28 -10.07 -4.62
N LEU A 196 13.40 -10.88 -5.21
CA LEU A 196 13.37 -11.08 -6.67
C LEU A 196 12.83 -9.86 -7.42
N GLY A 197 11.86 -9.15 -6.86
CA GLY A 197 11.35 -7.90 -7.42
C GLY A 197 12.39 -6.79 -7.37
N SER A 198 13.09 -6.65 -6.25
CA SER A 198 14.22 -5.72 -6.10
C SER A 198 15.36 -6.06 -7.07
N ALA A 199 15.76 -7.33 -7.17
CA ALA A 199 16.78 -7.78 -8.11
C ALA A 199 16.39 -7.46 -9.57
N SER A 200 15.12 -7.64 -9.92
CA SER A 200 14.61 -7.31 -11.25
C SER A 200 14.69 -5.80 -11.53
N LEU A 201 14.39 -4.96 -10.53
CA LEU A 201 14.50 -3.52 -10.67
C LEU A 201 15.97 -3.05 -10.73
N PHE A 202 16.86 -3.65 -9.94
CA PHE A 202 18.31 -3.40 -10.05
C PHE A 202 18.84 -3.78 -11.44
N ALA A 203 18.44 -4.93 -11.98
CA ALA A 203 18.82 -5.36 -13.33
C ALA A 203 18.32 -4.37 -14.38
N TYR A 204 17.06 -3.92 -14.29
CA TYR A 204 16.52 -2.89 -15.17
C TYR A 204 17.31 -1.57 -15.07
N ASN A 205 17.66 -1.13 -13.85
CA ASN A 205 18.42 0.09 -13.65
C ASN A 205 19.80 0.00 -14.31
N PHE A 206 20.50 -1.12 -14.11
CA PHE A 206 21.80 -1.38 -14.74
C PHE A 206 21.73 -1.37 -16.27
N ILE A 207 20.78 -2.11 -16.85
CA ILE A 207 20.61 -2.20 -18.32
C ILE A 207 20.21 -0.86 -18.93
N SER A 208 19.37 -0.08 -18.24
CA SER A 208 18.86 1.19 -18.75
C SER A 208 19.76 2.39 -18.46
N GLY A 209 20.94 2.17 -17.84
CA GLY A 209 21.83 3.25 -17.42
C GLY A 209 21.22 4.19 -16.38
N LYS A 210 20.26 3.72 -15.58
CA LYS A 210 19.64 4.51 -14.50
C LYS A 210 20.45 4.39 -13.22
N ASP A 211 20.62 5.52 -12.54
CA ASP A 211 21.26 5.52 -11.23
C ASP A 211 20.49 4.68 -10.23
N SER A 212 21.19 3.69 -9.69
CA SER A 212 20.71 2.76 -8.66
C SER A 212 21.35 3.02 -7.30
N LEU A 213 22.31 3.96 -7.24
CA LEU A 213 22.99 4.34 -6.02
C LEU A 213 22.15 5.34 -5.24
N ILE A 214 22.21 5.22 -3.92
CA ILE A 214 21.70 6.23 -3.00
C ILE A 214 22.92 6.98 -2.49
N SER A 215 22.92 8.31 -2.56
CA SER A 215 24.03 9.10 -2.03
C SER A 215 24.25 8.81 -0.55
N PHE A 216 25.52 8.71 -0.16
CA PHE A 216 25.96 8.39 1.20
C PHE A 216 25.82 9.57 2.16
N SER A 217 24.66 10.23 2.18
CA SER A 217 24.31 11.13 3.28
C SER A 217 23.67 10.32 4.41
N LEU A 218 23.96 10.67 5.67
CA LEU A 218 23.36 10.00 6.83
C LEU A 218 21.83 10.11 6.80
N SER A 219 21.30 11.23 6.29
CA SER A 219 19.87 11.45 6.09
C SER A 219 19.28 10.45 5.09
N ASN A 220 19.86 10.34 3.89
CA ASN A 220 19.34 9.43 2.85
C ASN A 220 19.42 7.97 3.31
N PHE A 221 20.50 7.60 4.01
CA PHE A 221 20.63 6.28 4.58
C PHE A 221 19.55 5.99 5.62
N ALA A 222 19.35 6.89 6.59
CA ALA A 222 18.34 6.72 7.63
C ALA A 222 16.92 6.61 7.07
N VAL A 223 16.55 7.49 6.13
CA VAL A 223 15.24 7.45 5.46
C VAL A 223 15.07 6.16 4.65
N THR A 224 16.10 5.72 3.92
CA THR A 224 16.06 4.47 3.14
C THR A 224 15.88 3.24 4.04
N VAL A 225 16.61 3.18 5.15
CA VAL A 225 16.49 2.09 6.13
C VAL A 225 15.10 2.11 6.78
N TYR A 226 14.59 3.29 7.14
CA TYR A 226 13.23 3.44 7.67
C TYR A 226 12.17 2.92 6.67
N MET A 227 12.24 3.36 5.42
CA MET A 227 11.34 2.91 4.35
C MET A 227 11.45 1.40 4.13
N GLY A 228 12.66 0.84 4.14
CA GLY A 228 12.90 -0.58 3.92
C GLY A 228 12.38 -1.45 5.05
N LEU A 229 12.71 -1.12 6.30
CA LEU A 229 12.36 -1.93 7.47
C LEU A 229 10.88 -1.77 7.86
N PHE A 230 10.42 -0.53 8.05
CA PHE A 230 9.11 -0.28 8.65
C PHE A 230 7.99 -0.22 7.61
N ILE A 231 8.20 0.53 6.52
CA ILE A 231 7.17 0.70 5.48
C ILE A 231 7.07 -0.54 4.58
N THR A 232 8.21 -1.09 4.15
CA THR A 232 8.22 -2.23 3.23
C THR A 232 8.24 -3.58 3.96
N GLY A 233 9.15 -3.81 4.91
CA GLY A 233 9.24 -5.09 5.61
C GLY A 233 8.05 -5.35 6.55
N ILE A 234 7.98 -4.60 7.65
CA ILE A 234 7.02 -4.83 8.73
C ILE A 234 5.58 -4.55 8.29
N ALA A 235 5.32 -3.40 7.67
CA ALA A 235 3.94 -3.04 7.33
C ALA A 235 3.30 -3.97 6.29
N TYR A 236 4.06 -4.50 5.32
CA TYR A 236 3.54 -5.53 4.41
C TYR A 236 3.22 -6.84 5.14
N LEU A 237 4.08 -7.30 6.05
CA LEU A 237 3.79 -8.48 6.85
C LEU A 237 2.47 -8.31 7.61
N LEU A 238 2.32 -7.19 8.31
CA LEU A 238 1.11 -6.89 9.09
C LEU A 238 -0.12 -6.84 8.17
N TYR A 239 0.00 -6.19 7.01
CA TYR A 239 -1.10 -6.08 6.06
C TYR A 239 -1.57 -7.45 5.58
N PHE A 240 -0.64 -8.27 5.10
CA PHE A 240 -0.95 -9.58 4.55
C PHE A 240 -1.37 -10.58 5.63
N GLU A 241 -0.91 -10.43 6.87
CA GLU A 241 -1.39 -11.23 8.01
C GLU A 241 -2.82 -10.84 8.40
N GLY A 242 -3.11 -9.53 8.43
CA GLY A 242 -4.47 -9.04 8.62
C GLY A 242 -5.41 -9.56 7.53
N MET A 243 -5.00 -9.38 6.27
CA MET A 243 -5.73 -9.79 5.07
C MET A 243 -6.01 -11.28 5.01
N LYS A 244 -5.08 -12.14 5.47
CA LYS A 244 -5.25 -13.60 5.50
C LYS A 244 -6.54 -14.01 6.20
N ASN A 245 -6.92 -13.31 7.28
CA ASN A 245 -8.08 -13.67 8.11
C ASN A 245 -9.35 -12.89 7.75
N ILE A 246 -9.25 -11.59 7.44
CA ILE A 246 -10.45 -10.74 7.20
C ILE A 246 -10.83 -10.62 5.71
N GLY A 247 -9.99 -11.12 4.80
CA GLY A 247 -10.21 -11.05 3.34
C GLY A 247 -9.56 -9.84 2.69
N ALA A 248 -9.37 -9.92 1.36
CA ALA A 248 -8.66 -8.89 0.59
C ALA A 248 -9.46 -7.59 0.58
N SER A 249 -10.76 -7.68 0.31
CA SER A 249 -11.63 -6.51 0.21
C SER A 249 -11.77 -5.73 1.52
N LYS A 250 -11.81 -6.42 2.67
CA LYS A 250 -11.93 -5.76 3.99
C LYS A 250 -10.61 -5.17 4.48
N ALA A 251 -9.49 -5.83 4.20
CA ALA A 251 -8.17 -5.30 4.53
C ALA A 251 -7.88 -4.03 3.70
N SER A 252 -8.22 -4.04 2.42
CA SER A 252 -7.97 -2.88 1.55
C SER A 252 -8.74 -1.65 1.99
N MET A 253 -9.95 -1.76 2.54
CA MET A 253 -10.72 -0.61 3.04
C MET A 253 -9.94 0.29 4.00
N TYR A 254 -8.93 -0.22 4.70
CA TYR A 254 -8.07 0.60 5.54
C TYR A 254 -7.30 1.69 4.78
N PHE A 255 -7.06 1.51 3.47
CA PHE A 255 -6.47 2.54 2.61
C PHE A 255 -7.27 3.84 2.61
N PHE A 256 -8.57 3.81 2.89
CA PHE A 256 -9.35 5.03 3.05
C PHE A 256 -8.83 5.90 4.23
N LEU A 257 -8.15 5.37 5.25
CA LEU A 257 -7.53 6.24 6.27
C LEU A 257 -6.23 6.91 5.79
N LYS A 258 -5.62 6.42 4.71
CA LYS A 258 -4.32 6.90 4.25
C LYS A 258 -4.30 8.40 3.92
N PRO A 259 -5.28 9.00 3.21
CA PRO A 259 -5.26 10.42 2.89
C PRO A 259 -5.25 11.29 4.15
N MET A 260 -5.99 10.89 5.19
CA MET A 260 -6.02 11.63 6.45
C MET A 260 -4.62 11.75 7.07
N PHE A 261 -3.93 10.62 7.22
CA PHE A 261 -2.61 10.60 7.83
C PHE A 261 -1.54 11.18 6.90
N ALA A 262 -1.56 10.83 5.61
CA ALA A 262 -0.57 11.30 4.65
C ALA A 262 -0.63 12.81 4.44
N THR A 263 -1.84 13.38 4.29
CA THR A 263 -2.00 14.83 4.14
C THR A 263 -1.63 15.56 5.42
N PHE A 264 -1.98 15.04 6.60
CA PHE A 264 -1.55 15.61 7.89
C PHE A 264 -0.02 15.61 8.02
N LEU A 265 0.65 14.52 7.67
CA LEU A 265 2.11 14.41 7.71
C LEU A 265 2.79 15.30 6.66
N ALA A 266 2.20 15.44 5.46
CA ALA A 266 2.72 16.33 4.43
C ALA A 266 2.62 17.80 4.86
N TRP A 267 1.52 18.21 5.49
CA TRP A 267 1.40 19.53 6.10
C TRP A 267 2.43 19.76 7.20
N LEU A 268 2.57 18.80 8.12
CA LEU A 268 3.46 18.93 9.29
C LEU A 268 4.95 18.92 8.91
N LEU A 269 5.36 18.05 7.99
CA LEU A 269 6.78 17.77 7.71
C LEU A 269 7.29 18.41 6.41
N LEU A 270 6.41 18.64 5.42
CA LEU A 270 6.79 19.22 4.13
C LEU A 270 6.26 20.66 3.97
N GLY A 271 5.44 21.14 4.90
CA GLY A 271 4.83 22.47 4.83
C GLY A 271 3.78 22.60 3.72
N GLU A 272 3.19 21.49 3.25
CA GLU A 272 2.10 21.54 2.26
C GLU A 272 0.86 22.21 2.86
N SER A 273 0.16 23.07 2.10
CA SER A 273 -1.03 23.78 2.59
C SER A 273 -2.22 22.83 2.77
N LEU A 274 -2.88 22.90 3.95
CA LEU A 274 -4.14 22.22 4.22
C LEU A 274 -5.31 23.16 3.86
N GLN A 275 -6.12 22.78 2.89
CA GLN A 275 -7.31 23.51 2.48
C GLN A 275 -8.56 22.97 3.21
N GLY A 276 -9.52 23.83 3.55
CA GLY A 276 -10.72 23.43 4.32
C GLY A 276 -11.53 22.30 3.65
N ILE A 277 -11.53 22.23 2.32
CA ILE A 277 -12.16 21.16 1.55
C ILE A 277 -11.50 19.78 1.78
N GLN A 278 -10.20 19.73 2.04
CA GLN A 278 -9.49 18.49 2.37
C GLN A 278 -9.96 17.94 3.72
N VAL A 279 -10.32 18.79 4.68
CA VAL A 279 -10.89 18.37 5.98
C VAL A 279 -12.25 17.71 5.80
N VAL A 280 -13.13 18.29 4.98
CA VAL A 280 -14.44 17.72 4.67
C VAL A 280 -14.30 16.37 3.98
N ALA A 281 -13.40 16.26 3.02
CA ALA A 281 -13.11 15.02 2.33
C ALA A 281 -12.59 13.93 3.28
N VAL A 282 -11.65 14.28 4.18
CA VAL A 282 -11.17 13.36 5.23
C VAL A 282 -12.32 12.86 6.10
N MET A 283 -13.23 13.73 6.53
CA MET A 283 -14.40 13.32 7.31
C MET A 283 -15.29 12.33 6.56
N LEU A 284 -15.58 12.59 5.28
CA LEU A 284 -16.37 11.68 4.44
C LEU A 284 -15.72 10.30 4.33
N ILE A 285 -14.41 10.26 4.17
CA ILE A 285 -13.65 9.02 4.01
C ILE A 285 -13.61 8.21 5.33
N VAL A 286 -13.44 8.89 6.47
CA VAL A 286 -13.53 8.25 7.79
C VAL A 286 -14.93 7.67 8.02
N LEU A 287 -15.98 8.44 7.69
CA LEU A 287 -17.36 7.97 7.80
C LEU A 287 -17.61 6.74 6.92
N ALA A 288 -17.10 6.74 5.68
CA ALA A 288 -17.21 5.62 4.75
C ALA A 288 -16.72 4.31 5.36
N MET A 289 -15.56 4.33 6.03
CA MET A 289 -15.00 3.15 6.69
C MET A 289 -15.79 2.63 7.89
N LEU A 290 -16.58 3.48 8.53
CA LEU A 290 -17.38 3.07 9.69
C LEU A 290 -18.70 2.40 9.29
N ILE A 291 -19.17 2.60 8.05
CA ILE A 291 -20.46 2.07 7.54
C ILE A 291 -20.57 0.53 7.73
N PRO A 292 -19.60 -0.30 7.31
CA PRO A 292 -19.71 -1.76 7.46
C PRO A 292 -19.67 -2.23 8.92
N ARG A 293 -19.07 -1.43 9.83
CA ARG A 293 -19.01 -1.75 11.27
C ARG A 293 -20.37 -1.54 11.95
N PHE A 294 -21.08 -0.47 11.62
CA PHE A 294 -22.37 -0.18 12.23
C PHE A 294 -23.47 -1.16 11.79
N SER A 295 -23.43 -1.67 10.56
CA SER A 295 -24.38 -2.70 10.09
C SER A 295 -24.20 -4.04 10.82
N THR A 296 -22.94 -4.44 11.02
CA THR A 296 -22.58 -5.68 11.72
C THR A 296 -22.99 -5.63 13.20
N PHE A 297 -22.89 -4.46 13.84
CA PHE A 297 -23.31 -4.25 15.23
C PHE A 297 -24.84 -4.32 15.39
N ARG A 298 -25.61 -3.71 14.47
CA ARG A 298 -27.08 -3.81 14.44
C ARG A 298 -27.58 -5.25 14.24
N LEU A 299 -26.92 -6.04 13.38
CA LEU A 299 -27.29 -7.43 13.15
C LEU A 299 -27.02 -8.33 14.37
N LYS A 300 -25.94 -8.08 15.12
CA LYS A 300 -25.65 -8.80 16.38
C LYS A 300 -26.61 -8.40 17.51
N SER A 301 -26.94 -7.12 17.64
CA SER A 301 -27.90 -6.64 18.63
C SER A 301 -29.31 -7.20 18.41
N LYS A 302 -29.72 -7.43 17.16
CA LYS A 302 -31.01 -8.03 16.85
C LYS A 302 -31.06 -9.53 17.20
N LYS A 303 -29.94 -10.24 16.99
CA LYS A 303 -29.80 -11.68 17.34
C LYS A 303 -29.60 -11.99 18.82
N SER A 304 -29.31 -11.00 19.66
CA SER A 304 -29.21 -11.17 21.12
C SER A 304 -30.50 -10.81 21.86
N LEU A 305 -31.52 -10.36 21.13
CA LEU A 305 -32.85 -10.02 21.65
C LEU A 305 -33.92 -11.03 21.21
N ASP A 306 -33.54 -12.00 20.37
CA ASP A 306 -34.31 -13.18 19.97
C ASP A 306 -33.73 -14.43 20.65
#